data_AF-A0A7G2LWW1-F1
#
_entry.id   AF-A0A7G2LWW1-F1
#
_cell.length_a   1.000
_cell.length_b   1.000
_cell.length_c   1.000
_cell.angle_alpha   90.00
_cell.angle_beta   90.00
_cell.angle_gamma   90.00
#
_symmetry.space_group_name_H-M   'P 1'
#
loop_
_entity.id
_entity.type
_entity.pdbx_description
1 polymer ?
#
loop_
_entity_poly.entity_id
_entity_poly.type
_entity_poly.pdbx_seq_one_letter_code
_entity_poly.pdbx_strand_id
1 'polypeptide(L)'
;MIPSALQGFFAKPVPCNSEVEPLEMPLLRRRAPRGALLRIACPDPTTEEMHRDRHQYRAQWLVRQERWEEMAALLHDADDNREMTPGAMPVAELMAFGARADVILAAEHALFDGKPASDAPLMAGIEALEHVLADHSKSHVIAAIVAQAHMDIGWAWRGTGWDGDVPARNRTAFEAHFDRAEEILAPFEKDTAGSPLLAATRCALLGGSGADARMVADRYERLIDLNPENPRPMRAMGNHLLPRWHGSYDQLELE
;
A
#
# COMPACT_ATOMS: atom_id res chain seq x y z
N MET A 1 0.81 -0.06 -14.28
CA MET A 1 1.39 -1.26 -13.62
C MET A 1 1.04 -1.13 -12.15
N ILE A 2 0.14 -1.97 -11.63
CA ILE A 2 -0.25 -1.93 -10.21
C ILE A 2 0.97 -2.46 -9.43
N PRO A 3 1.60 -1.69 -8.51
CA PRO A 3 2.78 -2.14 -7.78
C PRO A 3 2.52 -3.47 -7.04
N SER A 4 3.55 -4.31 -6.87
CA SER A 4 3.40 -5.66 -6.29
C SER A 4 2.80 -5.63 -4.87
N ALA A 5 2.96 -4.54 -4.12
CA ALA A 5 2.27 -4.30 -2.87
C ALA A 5 0.73 -4.29 -2.99
N LEU A 6 0.17 -3.90 -4.15
CA LEU A 6 -1.25 -4.02 -4.46
C LEU A 6 -1.60 -5.37 -5.13
N GLN A 7 -0.62 -6.17 -5.56
CA GLN A 7 -0.85 -7.51 -6.15
C GLN A 7 -0.76 -8.65 -5.12
N GLY A 8 -0.06 -8.45 -3.99
CA GLY A 8 -0.06 -9.38 -2.85
C GLY A 8 -1.46 -9.66 -2.28
N PHE A 9 -2.46 -8.88 -2.67
CA PHE A 9 -3.87 -9.00 -2.30
C PHE A 9 -4.67 -10.04 -3.10
N PHE A 10 -4.13 -10.62 -4.17
CA PHE A 10 -4.84 -11.62 -4.99
C PHE A 10 -4.03 -12.92 -5.13
N ALA A 11 -3.98 -13.72 -4.06
CA ALA A 11 -3.69 -15.14 -4.23
C ALA A 11 -4.84 -15.78 -5.03
N LYS A 12 -4.52 -16.49 -6.12
CA LYS A 12 -5.52 -17.26 -6.87
C LYS A 12 -6.21 -18.25 -5.91
N PRO A 13 -7.54 -18.43 -5.98
CA PRO A 13 -8.22 -19.40 -5.14
C PRO A 13 -7.64 -20.80 -5.34
N VAL A 14 -7.60 -21.59 -4.27
CA VAL A 14 -7.34 -23.03 -4.33
C VAL A 14 -8.30 -23.65 -5.36
N PRO A 15 -7.86 -24.51 -6.30
CA PRO A 15 -8.78 -25.32 -7.06
C PRO A 15 -9.44 -26.30 -6.10
N CYS A 16 -10.53 -25.87 -5.46
CA CYS A 16 -11.46 -26.79 -4.86
C CYS A 16 -12.15 -27.49 -6.04
N ASN A 17 -11.80 -28.76 -6.29
CA ASN A 17 -12.57 -29.66 -7.15
C ASN A 17 -13.92 -30.00 -6.49
N SER A 18 -14.67 -28.99 -6.07
CA SER A 18 -16.12 -29.11 -6.02
C SER A 18 -16.60 -28.76 -7.42
N GLU A 19 -17.37 -29.64 -8.03
CA GLU A 19 -18.15 -29.28 -9.22
C GLU A 19 -19.01 -28.08 -8.82
N VAL A 20 -18.54 -26.87 -9.17
CA VAL A 20 -19.31 -25.64 -8.98
C VAL A 20 -20.42 -25.73 -10.01
N GLU A 21 -21.57 -26.27 -9.58
CA GLU A 21 -22.82 -26.08 -10.32
C GLU A 21 -22.91 -24.59 -10.65
N PRO A 22 -23.16 -24.22 -11.92
CA PRO A 22 -23.32 -22.83 -12.29
C PRO A 22 -24.37 -22.24 -11.35
N LEU A 23 -23.99 -21.22 -10.58
CA LEU A 23 -24.98 -20.39 -9.89
C LEU A 23 -25.90 -19.87 -10.99
N GLU A 24 -27.10 -20.47 -11.10
CA GLU A 24 -28.17 -19.89 -11.90
C GLU A 24 -28.51 -18.56 -11.24
N MET A 25 -27.84 -17.51 -11.69
CA MET A 25 -28.20 -16.15 -11.38
C MET A 25 -29.54 -15.92 -12.08
N PRO A 26 -30.67 -15.84 -11.36
CA PRO A 26 -31.90 -15.46 -12.01
C PRO A 26 -31.64 -14.08 -12.60
N LEU A 27 -31.60 -14.00 -13.94
CA LEU A 27 -31.55 -12.73 -14.64
C LEU A 27 -32.82 -11.99 -14.24
N LEU A 28 -32.72 -11.17 -13.20
CA LEU A 28 -33.75 -10.24 -12.78
C LEU A 28 -33.89 -9.22 -13.91
N ARG A 29 -34.62 -9.59 -14.96
CA ARG A 29 -35.05 -8.72 -16.07
C ARG A 29 -36.14 -7.73 -15.61
N ARG A 30 -36.07 -7.24 -14.38
CA ARG A 30 -36.80 -6.05 -13.98
C ARG A 30 -35.92 -4.86 -14.29
N ARG A 31 -36.17 -4.25 -15.44
CA ARG A 31 -35.58 -2.94 -15.79
C ARG A 31 -36.04 -1.96 -14.72
N ALA A 32 -35.15 -1.59 -13.79
CA ALA A 32 -35.48 -0.63 -12.75
C ALA A 32 -35.97 0.68 -13.39
N PRO A 33 -36.96 1.38 -12.79
CA PRO A 33 -37.41 2.68 -13.29
C PRO A 33 -36.20 3.60 -13.50
N ARG A 34 -36.20 4.44 -14.54
CA ARG A 34 -35.05 5.29 -14.92
C ARG A 34 -34.56 6.23 -13.80
N GLY A 35 -35.36 6.48 -12.76
CA GLY A 35 -34.98 7.23 -11.56
C GLY A 35 -34.61 6.39 -10.32
N ALA A 36 -34.66 5.05 -10.42
CA ALA A 36 -34.34 4.12 -9.34
C ALA A 36 -33.00 3.39 -9.56
N LEU A 37 -32.26 3.75 -10.61
CA LEU A 37 -30.92 3.23 -10.86
C LEU A 37 -29.91 4.03 -10.04
N LEU A 38 -29.13 3.33 -9.22
CA LEU A 38 -27.97 3.90 -8.52
C LEU A 38 -27.03 4.53 -9.56
N ARG A 39 -26.84 5.85 -9.47
CA ARG A 39 -25.87 6.59 -10.30
C ARG A 39 -24.62 6.83 -9.47
N ILE A 40 -23.61 6.01 -9.70
CA ILE A 40 -22.28 6.20 -9.13
C ILE A 40 -21.53 7.15 -10.06
N ALA A 41 -21.14 8.32 -9.55
CA ALA A 41 -20.26 9.21 -10.31
C ALA A 41 -18.90 8.51 -10.46
N CYS A 42 -18.43 8.38 -11.71
CA CYS A 42 -17.12 7.84 -12.02
C CYS A 42 -16.35 8.94 -12.75
N PRO A 43 -15.12 9.27 -12.31
CA PRO A 43 -14.28 10.19 -13.06
C PRO A 43 -14.00 9.62 -14.45
N ASP A 44 -13.67 10.48 -15.39
CA ASP A 44 -13.16 10.03 -16.68
C ASP A 44 -11.85 9.24 -16.47
N PRO A 45 -11.79 7.95 -16.85
CA PRO A 45 -10.67 7.08 -16.48
C PRO A 45 -9.34 7.54 -17.06
N THR A 46 -9.34 8.08 -18.29
CA THR A 46 -8.12 8.60 -18.92
C THR A 46 -7.62 9.86 -18.21
N THR A 47 -8.53 10.78 -17.88
CA THR A 47 -8.18 11.98 -17.13
C THR A 47 -7.63 11.62 -15.75
N GLU A 48 -8.25 10.66 -15.05
CA GLU A 48 -7.77 10.19 -13.75
C GLU A 48 -6.37 9.55 -13.85
N GLU A 49 -6.13 8.71 -14.86
CA GLU A 49 -4.79 8.15 -15.11
C GLU A 49 -3.75 9.24 -15.32
N MET A 50 -4.06 10.26 -16.13
CA MET A 50 -3.17 11.41 -16.35
C MET A 50 -2.87 12.18 -15.06
N HIS A 51 -3.86 12.38 -14.19
CA HIS A 51 -3.64 13.02 -12.89
C HIS A 51 -2.69 12.22 -12.01
N ARG A 52 -2.89 10.90 -11.93
CA ARG A 52 -2.05 10.00 -11.13
C ARG A 52 -0.62 9.98 -11.63
N ASP A 53 -0.44 9.79 -12.93
CA ASP A 53 0.87 9.74 -13.59
C ASP A 53 1.63 11.05 -13.36
N ARG A 54 0.95 12.19 -13.45
CA ARG A 54 1.58 13.50 -13.21
C ARG A 54 2.20 13.60 -11.82
N HIS A 55 1.50 13.17 -10.76
CA HIS A 55 2.02 13.22 -9.40
C HIS A 55 3.19 12.25 -9.20
N GLN A 56 3.07 11.03 -9.73
CA GLN A 56 4.14 10.02 -9.65
C GLN A 56 5.39 10.47 -10.40
N TYR A 57 5.26 10.93 -11.65
CA TYR A 57 6.38 11.41 -12.45
C TYR A 57 7.04 12.65 -11.87
N ARG A 58 6.27 13.58 -11.30
CA ARG A 58 6.83 14.76 -10.66
C ARG A 58 7.70 14.37 -9.45
N ALA A 59 7.20 13.47 -8.61
CA ALA A 59 7.95 12.97 -7.46
C ALA A 59 9.22 12.22 -7.88
N GLN A 60 9.10 11.27 -8.81
CA GLN A 60 10.22 10.51 -9.35
C GLN A 60 11.28 11.44 -9.97
N TRP A 61 10.86 12.47 -10.71
CA TRP A 61 11.77 13.44 -11.29
C TRP A 61 12.52 14.24 -10.22
N LEU A 62 11.86 14.67 -9.14
CA LEU A 62 12.51 15.42 -8.06
C LEU A 62 13.59 14.59 -7.36
N VAL A 63 13.28 13.35 -6.99
CA VAL A 63 14.23 12.48 -6.27
C VAL A 63 15.42 12.09 -7.14
N ARG A 64 15.22 11.90 -8.46
CA ARG A 64 16.33 11.67 -9.42
C ARG A 64 17.29 12.85 -9.55
N GLN A 65 16.90 14.02 -9.06
CA GLN A 65 17.74 15.22 -9.05
C GLN A 65 18.23 15.56 -7.64
N GLU A 66 18.10 14.63 -6.68
CA GLU A 66 18.43 14.81 -5.26
C GLU A 66 17.70 15.99 -4.60
N ARG A 67 16.54 16.39 -5.14
CA ARG A 67 15.70 17.49 -4.61
C ARG A 67 14.78 17.00 -3.50
N TRP A 68 15.35 16.35 -2.49
CA TRP A 68 14.61 15.71 -1.40
C TRP A 68 13.89 16.70 -0.49
N GLU A 69 14.47 17.87 -0.21
CA GLU A 69 13.81 18.93 0.57
C GLU A 69 12.52 19.43 -0.09
N GLU A 70 12.56 19.69 -1.40
CA GLU A 70 11.37 20.12 -2.14
C GLU A 70 10.35 19.00 -2.28
N MET A 71 10.80 17.77 -2.51
CA MET A 71 9.92 16.60 -2.54
C MET A 71 9.20 16.43 -1.20
N ALA A 72 9.92 16.55 -0.07
CA ALA A 72 9.36 16.45 1.27
C ALA A 72 8.36 17.57 1.56
N ALA A 73 8.67 18.81 1.18
CA ALA A 73 7.76 19.95 1.37
C ALA A 73 6.45 19.76 0.57
N LEU A 74 6.54 19.41 -0.72
CA LEU A 74 5.36 19.17 -1.54
C LEU A 74 4.52 17.99 -1.04
N LEU A 75 5.18 16.93 -0.57
CA LEU A 75 4.50 15.76 -0.01
C LEU A 75 3.80 16.08 1.30
N HIS A 76 4.47 16.83 2.18
CA HIS A 76 3.90 17.30 3.43
C HIS A 76 2.67 18.16 3.17
N ASP A 77 2.76 19.16 2.29
CA ASP A 77 1.64 20.04 1.95
C ASP A 77 0.44 19.26 1.39
N ALA A 78 0.69 18.30 0.48
CA ALA A 78 -0.37 17.47 -0.09
C ALA A 78 -1.05 16.57 0.97
N ASP A 79 -0.28 16.08 1.94
CA ASP A 79 -0.78 15.23 3.03
C ASP A 79 -1.59 16.05 4.05
N ASP A 80 -1.07 17.19 4.48
CA ASP A 80 -1.73 18.12 5.40
C ASP A 80 -3.03 18.66 4.80
N ASN A 81 -3.03 19.00 3.51
CA ASN A 81 -4.23 19.47 2.82
C ASN A 81 -5.19 18.34 2.42
N ARG A 82 -4.82 17.07 2.65
CA ARG A 82 -5.59 15.88 2.25
C ARG A 82 -5.96 15.94 0.77
N GLU A 83 -5.01 16.34 -0.07
CA GLU A 83 -5.26 16.49 -1.51
C GLU A 83 -5.63 15.16 -2.16
N MET A 84 -6.66 15.18 -2.99
CA MET A 84 -7.20 14.00 -3.67
C MET A 84 -7.31 14.24 -5.18
N THR A 85 -7.10 13.19 -5.96
CA THR A 85 -7.48 13.17 -7.38
C THR A 85 -9.01 13.11 -7.53
N PRO A 86 -9.59 13.44 -8.70
CA PRO A 86 -11.01 13.27 -8.96
C PRO A 86 -11.52 11.82 -8.74
N GLY A 87 -10.65 10.82 -8.89
CA GLY A 87 -10.91 9.41 -8.57
C GLY A 87 -10.67 8.99 -7.13
N ALA A 88 -10.60 9.96 -6.21
CA ALA A 88 -10.39 9.75 -4.79
C ALA A 88 -9.09 8.98 -4.46
N MET A 89 -7.98 9.31 -5.13
CA MET A 89 -6.65 8.85 -4.74
C MET A 89 -5.90 9.95 -3.99
N PRO A 90 -5.33 9.68 -2.80
CA PRO A 90 -4.51 10.65 -2.11
C PRO A 90 -3.28 11.03 -2.92
N VAL A 91 -3.09 12.34 -3.13
CA VAL A 91 -1.93 12.87 -3.85
C VAL A 91 -0.64 12.53 -3.12
N ALA A 92 -0.64 12.59 -1.78
CA ALA A 92 0.51 12.22 -0.98
C ALA A 92 0.95 10.76 -1.19
N GLU A 93 0.01 9.80 -1.28
CA GLU A 93 0.34 8.41 -1.59
C GLU A 93 0.93 8.26 -3.00
N LEU A 94 0.39 8.96 -4.00
CA LEU A 94 0.89 8.94 -5.37
C LEU A 94 2.31 9.51 -5.47
N MET A 95 2.57 10.60 -4.76
CA MET A 95 3.88 11.22 -4.67
C MET A 95 4.89 10.33 -3.95
N ALA A 96 4.51 9.78 -2.79
CA ALA A 96 5.34 8.83 -2.07
C ALA A 96 5.68 7.61 -2.92
N PHE A 97 4.72 7.11 -3.72
CA PHE A 97 4.95 6.00 -4.66
C PHE A 97 5.97 6.39 -5.75
N GLY A 98 5.77 7.54 -6.39
CA GLY A 98 6.70 8.04 -7.41
C GLY A 98 8.13 8.20 -6.89
N ALA A 99 8.30 8.66 -5.66
CA ALA A 99 9.60 8.88 -5.03
C ALA A 99 10.42 7.60 -4.78
N ARG A 100 9.76 6.44 -4.64
CA ARG A 100 10.43 5.14 -4.43
C ARG A 100 10.33 4.18 -5.63
N ALA A 101 9.66 4.60 -6.71
CA ALA A 101 9.34 3.73 -7.85
C ALA A 101 10.59 3.08 -8.47
N ASP A 102 11.70 3.80 -8.60
CA ASP A 102 12.93 3.26 -9.18
C ASP A 102 13.51 2.12 -8.34
N VAL A 103 13.46 2.24 -7.00
CA VAL A 103 13.95 1.21 -6.07
C VAL A 103 13.03 -0.01 -6.12
N ILE A 104 11.71 0.19 -6.09
CA ILE A 104 10.74 -0.90 -6.17
C ILE A 104 10.91 -1.68 -7.47
N LEU A 105 10.93 -1.00 -8.61
CA LEU A 105 11.01 -1.65 -9.92
C LEU A 105 12.31 -2.43 -10.08
N ALA A 106 13.43 -1.91 -9.57
CA ALA A 106 14.71 -2.63 -9.57
C ALA A 106 14.64 -3.89 -8.68
N ALA A 107 14.07 -3.79 -7.48
CA ALA A 107 13.95 -4.93 -6.57
C ALA A 107 12.99 -6.00 -7.08
N GLU A 108 11.80 -5.61 -7.58
CA GLU A 108 10.82 -6.51 -8.19
C GLU A 108 11.44 -7.25 -9.39
N HIS A 109 12.21 -6.55 -10.23
CA HIS A 109 12.90 -7.17 -11.37
C HIS A 109 13.96 -8.19 -10.91
N ALA A 110 14.80 -7.81 -9.94
CA ALA A 110 15.85 -8.68 -9.41
C ALA A 110 15.30 -9.91 -8.66
N LEU A 111 14.11 -9.79 -8.07
CA LEU A 111 13.45 -10.84 -7.28
C LEU A 111 12.37 -11.61 -8.04
N PHE A 112 12.20 -11.37 -9.34
CA PHE A 112 11.10 -11.93 -10.12
C PHE A 112 10.99 -13.47 -10.01
N ASP A 113 12.13 -14.18 -10.07
CA ASP A 113 12.19 -15.64 -9.92
C ASP A 113 12.34 -16.11 -8.46
N GLY A 114 12.26 -15.20 -7.49
CA GLY A 114 12.50 -15.45 -6.06
C GLY A 114 13.96 -15.80 -5.70
N LYS A 115 14.85 -15.82 -6.69
CA LYS A 115 16.28 -16.14 -6.59
C LYS A 115 17.09 -15.06 -7.30
N PRO A 116 17.47 -13.98 -6.60
CA PRO A 116 18.28 -12.94 -7.21
C PRO A 116 19.65 -13.51 -7.62
N ALA A 117 20.22 -12.98 -8.69
CA ALA A 117 21.60 -13.26 -9.08
C ALA A 117 22.56 -12.83 -7.95
N SER A 118 23.71 -13.49 -7.85
CA SER A 118 24.68 -13.22 -6.77
C SER A 118 25.24 -11.80 -6.79
N ASP A 119 25.22 -11.15 -7.95
CA ASP A 119 25.72 -9.80 -8.21
C ASP A 119 24.59 -8.77 -8.42
N ALA A 120 23.32 -9.16 -8.24
CA ALA A 120 22.21 -8.24 -8.37
C ALA A 120 22.33 -7.12 -7.31
N PRO A 121 22.28 -5.83 -7.69
CA PRO A 121 22.44 -4.71 -6.76
C PRO A 121 21.15 -4.46 -5.94
N LEU A 122 20.62 -5.50 -5.31
CA LEU A 122 19.31 -5.48 -4.66
C LEU A 122 19.22 -4.44 -3.54
N MET A 123 20.33 -4.24 -2.82
CA MET A 123 20.38 -3.33 -1.68
C MET A 123 20.75 -1.90 -2.07
N ALA A 124 21.35 -1.66 -3.23
CA ALA A 124 21.89 -0.34 -3.58
C ALA A 124 20.83 0.77 -3.56
N GLY A 125 19.63 0.47 -4.06
CA GLY A 125 18.51 1.43 -4.07
C GLY A 125 18.00 1.76 -2.67
N ILE A 126 17.81 0.74 -1.82
CA ILE A 126 17.30 0.97 -0.46
C ILE A 126 18.38 1.56 0.46
N GLU A 127 19.65 1.21 0.27
CA GLU A 127 20.78 1.85 0.95
C GLU A 127 20.84 3.35 0.62
N ALA A 128 20.64 3.75 -0.63
CA ALA A 128 20.59 5.16 -1.00
C ALA A 128 19.43 5.89 -0.28
N LEU A 129 18.25 5.27 -0.19
CA LEU A 129 17.12 5.83 0.56
C LEU A 129 17.38 5.91 2.07
N GLU A 130 18.12 4.97 2.65
CA GLU A 130 18.54 5.02 4.06
C GLU A 130 19.51 6.19 4.33
N HIS A 131 20.39 6.53 3.38
CA HIS A 131 21.22 7.74 3.49
C HIS A 131 20.35 9.01 3.47
N VAL A 132 19.37 9.08 2.57
CA VAL A 132 18.39 10.17 2.53
C VAL A 132 17.63 10.27 3.86
N LEU A 133 17.20 9.14 4.43
CA LEU A 133 16.54 9.12 5.74
C LEU A 133 17.45 9.67 6.84
N ALA A 134 18.74 9.32 6.84
CA ALA A 134 19.70 9.83 7.81
C ALA A 134 19.84 11.37 7.72
N ASP A 135 19.95 11.90 6.49
CA ASP A 135 20.04 13.34 6.22
C ASP A 135 18.75 14.09 6.58
N HIS A 136 17.60 13.40 6.52
CA HIS A 136 16.27 13.95 6.80
C HIS A 136 15.59 13.28 8.01
N SER A 137 16.35 12.94 9.05
CA SER A 137 15.90 12.12 10.20
C SER A 137 14.69 12.65 10.99
N LYS A 138 14.27 13.90 10.78
CA LYS A 138 13.09 14.51 11.42
C LYS A 138 11.87 14.59 10.51
N SER A 139 11.99 14.17 9.25
CA SER A 139 10.92 14.26 8.26
C SER A 139 10.09 12.98 8.27
N HIS A 140 8.90 13.03 8.88
CA HIS A 140 7.98 11.88 8.92
C HIS A 140 7.54 11.43 7.51
N VAL A 141 7.45 12.34 6.55
CA VAL A 141 7.09 12.00 5.16
C VAL A 141 8.22 11.28 4.42
N ILE A 142 9.49 11.62 4.69
CA ILE A 142 10.64 10.85 4.17
C ILE A 142 10.69 9.48 4.86
N ALA A 143 10.52 9.44 6.19
CA ALA A 143 10.43 8.18 6.93
C ALA A 143 9.34 7.26 6.36
N ALA A 144 8.16 7.81 6.02
CA ALA A 144 7.10 7.06 5.37
C ALA A 144 7.53 6.51 4.00
N ILE A 145 8.19 7.30 3.14
CA ILE A 145 8.69 6.82 1.83
C ILE A 145 9.66 5.64 2.01
N VAL A 146 10.63 5.78 2.90
CA VAL A 146 11.68 4.76 3.09
C VAL A 146 11.11 3.50 3.73
N ALA A 147 10.25 3.64 4.75
CA ALA A 147 9.54 2.50 5.34
C ALA A 147 8.68 1.77 4.30
N GLN A 148 7.94 2.51 3.45
CA GLN A 148 7.17 1.91 2.36
C GLN A 148 8.07 1.18 1.37
N ALA A 149 9.24 1.73 1.03
CA ALA A 149 10.21 1.06 0.16
C ALA A 149 10.72 -0.27 0.78
N HIS A 150 10.99 -0.29 2.08
CA HIS A 150 11.29 -1.55 2.78
C HIS A 150 10.14 -2.55 2.66
N MET A 151 8.90 -2.14 2.95
CA MET A 151 7.72 -3.02 2.83
C MET A 151 7.54 -3.56 1.41
N ASP A 152 7.73 -2.74 0.38
CA ASP A 152 7.63 -3.15 -1.02
C ASP A 152 8.68 -4.21 -1.38
N ILE A 153 9.93 -4.02 -0.94
CA ILE A 153 11.01 -5.01 -1.13
C ILE A 153 10.72 -6.29 -0.34
N GLY A 154 10.19 -6.17 0.88
CA GLY A 154 9.73 -7.31 1.67
C GLY A 154 8.72 -8.14 0.88
N TRP A 155 7.70 -7.49 0.32
CA TRP A 155 6.70 -8.18 -0.52
C TRP A 155 7.32 -8.82 -1.76
N ALA A 156 8.30 -8.17 -2.41
CA ALA A 156 9.01 -8.77 -3.53
C ALA A 156 9.77 -10.05 -3.12
N TRP A 157 10.34 -10.11 -1.92
CA TRP A 157 10.96 -11.33 -1.39
C TRP A 157 9.94 -12.44 -1.12
N ARG A 158 8.83 -12.13 -0.45
CA ARG A 158 7.75 -13.09 -0.13
C ARG A 158 7.11 -13.66 -1.40
N GLY A 159 6.99 -12.83 -2.44
CA GLY A 159 6.36 -13.18 -3.70
C GLY A 159 4.84 -13.35 -3.58
N THR A 160 4.23 -13.96 -4.60
CA THR A 160 2.76 -14.17 -4.69
C THR A 160 2.32 -15.61 -4.35
N GLY A 161 3.26 -16.45 -3.91
CA GLY A 161 3.00 -17.83 -3.53
C GLY A 161 2.17 -17.97 -2.26
N TRP A 162 1.72 -19.19 -1.98
CA TRP A 162 1.04 -19.52 -0.72
C TRP A 162 2.01 -19.44 0.46
N ASP A 163 1.49 -19.13 1.64
CA ASP A 163 2.35 -18.97 2.83
C ASP A 163 3.15 -20.22 3.19
N GLY A 164 2.64 -21.43 2.90
CA GLY A 164 3.37 -22.68 3.10
C GLY A 164 4.52 -22.91 2.10
N ASP A 165 4.48 -22.24 0.95
CA ASP A 165 5.43 -22.46 -0.16
C ASP A 165 6.57 -21.43 -0.17
N VAL A 166 6.49 -20.39 0.67
CA VAL A 166 7.52 -19.34 0.74
C VAL A 166 8.81 -19.91 1.34
N PRO A 167 9.95 -19.89 0.62
CA PRO A 167 11.22 -20.37 1.13
C PRO A 167 11.63 -19.66 2.42
N ALA A 168 12.24 -20.38 3.37
CA ALA A 168 12.64 -19.83 4.66
C ALA A 168 13.51 -18.57 4.54
N ARG A 169 14.49 -18.57 3.62
CA ARG A 169 15.32 -17.39 3.32
C ARG A 169 14.49 -16.18 2.92
N ASN A 170 13.49 -16.37 2.07
CA ASN A 170 12.65 -15.29 1.56
C ASN A 170 11.74 -14.75 2.67
N ARG A 171 11.25 -15.63 3.55
CA ARG A 171 10.50 -15.23 4.75
C ARG A 171 11.36 -14.39 5.69
N THR A 172 12.58 -14.82 6.00
CA THR A 172 13.51 -14.03 6.83
C THR A 172 13.83 -12.67 6.21
N ALA A 173 13.98 -12.59 4.88
CA ALA A 173 14.18 -11.31 4.20
C ALA A 173 12.93 -10.41 4.29
N PHE A 174 11.74 -10.97 4.08
CA PHE A 174 10.47 -10.27 4.27
C PHE A 174 10.36 -9.70 5.69
N GLU A 175 10.58 -10.52 6.71
CA GLU A 175 10.52 -10.13 8.13
C GLU A 175 11.52 -8.99 8.42
N ALA A 176 12.78 -9.14 8.00
CA ALA A 176 13.80 -8.12 8.23
C ALA A 176 13.47 -6.75 7.61
N HIS A 177 12.83 -6.73 6.43
CA HIS A 177 12.38 -5.49 5.82
C HIS A 177 11.19 -4.86 6.58
N PHE A 178 10.24 -5.67 7.07
CA PHE A 178 9.13 -5.17 7.87
C PHE A 178 9.58 -4.66 9.25
N ASP A 179 10.49 -5.36 9.92
CA ASP A 179 11.10 -4.93 11.18
C ASP A 179 11.79 -3.58 11.00
N ARG A 180 12.57 -3.43 9.92
CA ARG A 180 13.23 -2.16 9.62
C ARG A 180 12.23 -1.03 9.34
N ALA A 181 11.16 -1.32 8.61
CA ALA A 181 10.10 -0.33 8.38
C ALA A 181 9.41 0.08 9.69
N GLU A 182 9.20 -0.83 10.64
CA GLU A 182 8.68 -0.50 11.96
C GLU A 182 9.64 0.40 12.76
N GLU A 183 10.94 0.09 12.77
CA GLU A 183 11.98 0.91 13.41
C GLU A 183 12.01 2.35 12.86
N ILE A 184 11.88 2.52 11.54
CA ILE A 184 11.89 3.83 10.87
C ILE A 184 10.68 4.67 11.32
N LEU A 185 9.52 4.04 11.52
CA LEU A 185 8.29 4.75 11.87
C LEU A 185 8.14 4.98 13.38
N ALA A 186 8.82 4.21 14.23
CA ALA A 186 8.69 4.28 15.69
C ALA A 186 8.85 5.71 16.28
N PRO A 187 9.79 6.56 15.81
CA PRO A 187 9.93 7.93 16.31
C PRO A 187 8.73 8.83 16.02
N PHE A 188 7.92 8.50 15.01
CA PHE A 188 6.85 9.34 14.46
C PHE A 188 5.44 8.90 14.89
N GLU A 189 5.32 8.05 15.92
CA GLU A 189 4.03 7.49 16.35
C GLU A 189 2.95 8.56 16.57
N LYS A 190 3.36 9.70 17.14
CA LYS A 190 2.46 10.82 17.47
C LYS A 190 1.98 11.56 16.23
N ASP A 191 2.78 11.60 15.18
CA ASP A 191 2.50 12.37 13.95
C ASP A 191 1.38 11.72 13.12
N THR A 192 1.07 10.44 13.41
CA THR A 192 -0.09 9.74 12.85
C THR A 192 -1.42 10.41 13.17
N ALA A 193 -1.45 11.38 14.10
CA ALA A 193 -2.65 12.17 14.41
C ALA A 193 -2.94 13.26 13.38
N GLY A 194 -1.92 13.67 12.62
CA GLY A 194 -2.02 14.76 11.63
C GLY A 194 -1.82 14.30 10.20
N SER A 195 -1.11 13.18 10.00
CA SER A 195 -0.67 12.70 8.69
C SER A 195 -1.42 11.45 8.23
N PRO A 196 -2.38 11.57 7.27
CA PRO A 196 -3.00 10.43 6.61
C PRO A 196 -1.99 9.49 5.95
N LEU A 197 -0.93 10.01 5.33
CA LEU A 197 0.13 9.20 4.72
C LEU A 197 0.82 8.32 5.76
N LEU A 198 1.18 8.87 6.92
CA LEU A 198 1.85 8.11 7.97
C LEU A 198 0.90 7.08 8.60
N ALA A 199 -0.36 7.44 8.85
CA ALA A 199 -1.38 6.52 9.33
C ALA A 199 -1.61 5.36 8.33
N ALA A 200 -1.68 5.65 7.02
CA ALA A 200 -1.77 4.64 5.97
C ALA A 200 -0.53 3.74 5.93
N THR A 201 0.65 4.31 6.12
CA THR A 201 1.92 3.55 6.19
C THR A 201 1.94 2.57 7.35
N ARG A 202 1.42 2.96 8.52
CA ARG A 202 1.29 2.06 9.68
C ARG A 202 0.21 0.99 9.51
N CYS A 203 -0.84 1.29 8.75
CA CYS A 203 -1.80 0.28 8.36
C CYS A 203 -1.17 -0.76 7.41
N ALA A 204 -0.29 -0.33 6.49
CA ALA A 204 0.43 -1.24 5.59
C ALA A 204 1.38 -2.21 6.34
N LEU A 205 1.99 -1.78 7.45
CA LEU A 205 2.81 -2.64 8.31
C LEU A 205 2.06 -3.85 8.88
N LEU A 206 0.73 -3.77 8.99
CA LEU A 206 -0.10 -4.89 9.46
C LEU A 206 0.01 -6.14 8.57
N GLY A 207 0.52 -5.99 7.34
CA GLY A 207 0.76 -7.13 6.45
C GLY A 207 1.90 -8.05 6.89
N GLY A 208 2.80 -7.57 7.76
CA GLY A 208 3.94 -8.35 8.28
C GLY A 208 3.90 -8.59 9.79
N SER A 209 2.91 -8.06 10.52
CA SER A 209 2.83 -8.19 11.98
C SER A 209 1.73 -9.14 12.44
N GLY A 210 1.91 -9.80 13.59
CA GLY A 210 0.88 -10.60 14.26
C GLY A 210 -0.06 -9.72 15.09
N ALA A 211 -0.73 -8.77 14.45
CA ALA A 211 -1.62 -7.81 15.10
C ALA A 211 -2.92 -8.47 15.61
N ASP A 212 -3.41 -8.03 16.77
CA ASP A 212 -4.79 -8.34 17.18
C ASP A 212 -5.78 -7.52 16.35
N ALA A 213 -6.94 -8.11 16.03
CA ALA A 213 -7.95 -7.51 15.17
C ALA A 213 -8.49 -6.19 15.68
N ARG A 214 -8.59 -6.00 17.01
CA ARG A 214 -9.00 -4.71 17.58
C ARG A 214 -7.99 -3.60 17.26
N MET A 215 -6.70 -3.90 17.36
CA MET A 215 -5.65 -2.94 16.99
C MET A 215 -5.69 -2.64 15.47
N VAL A 216 -6.04 -3.63 14.65
CA VAL A 216 -6.24 -3.42 13.20
C VAL A 216 -7.38 -2.44 12.96
N ALA A 217 -8.55 -2.65 13.58
CA ALA A 217 -9.69 -1.76 13.48
C ALA A 217 -9.33 -0.33 13.94
N ASP A 218 -8.78 -0.16 15.16
CA ASP A 218 -8.41 1.15 15.72
C ASP A 218 -7.47 1.95 14.79
N ARG A 219 -6.51 1.27 14.13
CA ARG A 219 -5.58 1.93 13.18
C ARG A 219 -6.29 2.40 11.91
N TYR A 220 -7.19 1.58 11.38
CA TYR A 220 -7.94 1.93 10.18
C TYR A 220 -9.02 2.98 10.45
N GLU A 221 -9.73 2.90 11.58
CA GLU A 221 -10.67 3.94 12.02
C GLU A 221 -9.97 5.31 12.07
N ARG A 222 -8.79 5.37 12.70
CA ARG A 222 -8.00 6.61 12.71
C ARG A 222 -7.69 7.13 11.31
N LEU A 223 -7.30 6.26 10.38
CA LEU A 223 -7.01 6.66 9.01
C LEU A 223 -8.27 7.13 8.27
N ILE A 224 -9.41 6.47 8.50
CA ILE A 224 -10.71 6.84 7.93
C ILE A 224 -11.13 8.21 8.46
N ASP A 225 -11.00 8.46 9.77
CA ASP A 225 -11.30 9.76 10.39
C ASP A 225 -10.42 10.88 9.84
N LEU A 226 -9.14 10.59 9.57
CA LEU A 226 -8.20 11.57 9.02
C LEU A 226 -8.45 11.93 7.57
N ASN A 227 -8.97 10.99 6.78
CA ASN A 227 -9.22 11.17 5.35
C ASN A 227 -10.53 10.45 4.92
N PRO A 228 -11.70 10.97 5.33
CA PRO A 228 -12.99 10.31 5.12
C PRO A 228 -13.41 10.24 3.66
N GLU A 229 -12.82 11.07 2.80
CA GLU A 229 -13.08 11.07 1.36
C GLU A 229 -12.31 9.98 0.62
N ASN A 230 -11.33 9.33 1.28
CA ASN A 230 -10.62 8.18 0.72
C ASN A 230 -11.38 6.89 1.06
N PRO A 231 -11.97 6.18 0.08
CA PRO A 231 -12.72 4.95 0.35
C PRO A 231 -11.83 3.70 0.47
N ARG A 232 -10.51 3.80 0.22
CA ARG A 232 -9.60 2.65 0.22
C ARG A 232 -9.33 2.09 1.63
N PRO A 233 -9.07 2.91 2.67
CA PRO A 233 -8.87 2.45 4.04
C PRO A 233 -9.98 1.52 4.54
N MET A 234 -11.26 1.87 4.33
CA MET A 234 -12.39 1.04 4.74
C MET A 234 -12.38 -0.35 4.07
N ARG A 235 -12.07 -0.41 2.76
CA ARG A 235 -11.94 -1.70 2.05
C ARG A 235 -10.74 -2.52 2.55
N ALA A 236 -9.63 -1.84 2.83
CA ALA A 236 -8.42 -2.50 3.34
C ALA A 236 -8.63 -3.05 4.76
N MET A 237 -9.33 -2.30 5.62
CA MET A 237 -9.76 -2.73 6.95
C MET A 237 -10.56 -4.03 6.87
N GLY A 238 -11.62 -4.04 6.06
CA GLY A 238 -12.46 -5.23 5.91
C GLY A 238 -11.68 -6.46 5.48
N ASN A 239 -10.69 -6.31 4.59
CA ASN A 239 -9.82 -7.43 4.18
C ASN A 239 -8.89 -7.90 5.30
N HIS A 240 -8.29 -7.00 6.08
CA HIS A 240 -7.39 -7.34 7.19
C HIS A 240 -8.12 -7.93 8.40
N LEU A 241 -9.42 -7.70 8.53
CA LEU A 241 -10.27 -8.31 9.57
C LEU A 241 -10.81 -9.70 9.20
N LEU A 242 -10.52 -10.22 7.99
CA LEU A 242 -10.92 -11.59 7.64
C LEU A 242 -10.12 -12.64 8.43
N PRO A 243 -10.67 -13.87 8.64
CA PRO A 243 -9.99 -14.97 9.34
C PRO A 243 -8.62 -15.37 8.79
N ARG A 244 -8.36 -15.08 7.52
CA ARG A 244 -7.06 -15.34 6.89
C ARG A 244 -5.95 -14.42 7.42
N TRP A 245 -6.32 -13.26 7.94
CA TRP A 245 -5.42 -12.24 8.43
C TRP A 245 -5.55 -12.18 9.95
N HIS A 246 -6.18 -11.14 10.49
CA HIS A 246 -6.12 -10.85 11.92
C HIS A 246 -7.43 -11.10 12.67
N GLY A 247 -8.57 -11.17 11.97
CA GLY A 247 -9.89 -11.12 12.59
C GLY A 247 -10.78 -12.33 12.38
N SER A 248 -12.09 -12.10 12.42
CA SER A 248 -13.14 -13.11 12.25
C SER A 248 -14.36 -12.49 11.57
N TYR A 249 -15.28 -13.32 11.04
CA TYR A 249 -16.53 -12.81 10.47
C TYR A 249 -17.37 -12.07 11.52
N ASP A 250 -17.47 -12.61 12.74
CA ASP A 250 -18.21 -11.97 13.84
C ASP A 250 -17.68 -10.58 14.16
N GLN A 251 -16.35 -10.40 14.13
CA GLN A 251 -15.74 -9.09 14.37
C GLN A 251 -15.96 -8.14 13.19
N LEU A 252 -15.88 -8.63 11.96
CA LEU A 252 -16.15 -7.82 10.77
C LEU A 252 -17.60 -7.32 10.72
N GLU A 253 -18.57 -8.04 11.31
CA GLU A 253 -19.97 -7.59 11.38
C GLU A 253 -20.20 -6.47 12.40
N LEU A 254 -19.26 -6.25 13.33
CA LEU A 254 -19.36 -5.18 14.34
C LEU A 254 -18.85 -3.82 13.83
N GLU A 255 -18.00 -3.83 12.80
CA GLU A 255 -17.38 -2.64 12.18
C GLU A 255 -18.16 -2.15 10.96
#